data_AF-A0A654C4R0-F1
#
_entry.id   AF-A0A654C4R0-F1
#
_cell.length_a   1.000
_cell.length_b   1.000
_cell.length_c   1.000
_cell.angle_alpha   90.00
_cell.angle_beta   90.00
_cell.angle_gamma   90.00
#
_symmetry.space_group_name_H-M   'P 1'
#
loop_
_entity.id
_entity.type
_entity.pdbx_description
1 polymer ?
#
loop_
_entity_poly.entity_id
_entity_poly.type
_entity_poly.pdbx_seq_one_letter_code
_entity_poly.pdbx_strand_id
1 'polypeptide(L)' 'MRVTLPSTKSQLRALVMTELTIELVSRAEGRVVWRGSALTAQADGTPDDAPGAVAAKLAGAVMRGFPEVREGAVSVP' A
#
# COMPACT_ATOMS: atom_id res chain seq x y z
N MET A 1 -27.04 11.85 10.78
CA MET A 1 -27.34 12.19 9.37
C MET A 1 -27.32 10.89 8.57
N ARG A 2 -28.46 10.44 8.02
CA ARG A 2 -28.58 9.15 7.31
C ARG A 2 -28.67 9.45 5.82
N VAL A 3 -27.69 8.99 5.04
CA VAL A 3 -27.69 9.13 3.58
C VAL A 3 -28.25 7.83 3.00
N THR A 4 -29.44 7.88 2.42
CA THR A 4 -30.07 6.73 1.77
C THR A 4 -29.66 6.72 0.31
N LEU A 5 -28.79 5.78 -0.08
CA LEU A 5 -28.39 5.57 -1.47
C LEU A 5 -29.33 4.52 -2.11
N PRO A 6 -29.62 4.61 -3.42
CA PRO A 6 -30.50 3.67 -4.13
C PRO A 6 -29.83 2.31 -4.41
N SER A 7 -28.73 2.00 -3.73
CA SER A 7 -28.10 0.68 -3.73
C SER A 7 -28.49 -0.03 -2.43
N THR A 8 -28.94 -1.27 -2.51
CA THR A 8 -29.29 -2.14 -1.38
C THR A 8 -28.10 -2.48 -0.46
N LYS A 9 -26.99 -1.73 -0.54
CA LYS A 9 -25.73 -1.98 0.15
C LYS A 9 -25.79 -1.30 1.52
N SER A 10 -26.18 -2.05 2.55
CA SER A 10 -26.42 -1.53 3.90
C SER A 10 -25.16 -1.19 4.71
N GLN A 11 -23.97 -1.34 4.14
CA GLN A 11 -22.70 -1.05 4.82
C GLN A 11 -21.83 -0.14 3.96
N LEU A 12 -21.76 1.13 4.36
CA LEU A 12 -20.71 2.05 3.92
C LEU A 12 -19.45 1.71 4.70
N ARG A 13 -18.38 1.37 4.00
CA ARG A 13 -17.04 1.16 4.58
C ARG A 13 -16.13 2.27 4.08
N ALA A 14 -15.31 2.81 4.97
CA ALA A 14 -14.26 3.74 4.55
C ALA A 14 -13.28 3.01 3.62
N LEU A 15 -12.72 3.72 2.65
CA LEU A 15 -11.62 3.20 1.84
C LEU A 15 -10.32 3.77 2.45
N VAL A 16 -9.48 2.89 2.96
CA VAL A 16 -8.20 3.24 3.60
C VAL A 16 -7.10 3.10 2.57
N MET A 17 -6.42 4.21 2.28
CA MET A 17 -5.26 4.21 1.39
C MET A 17 -3.99 4.13 2.22
N THR A 18 -3.16 3.12 1.93
CA THR A 18 -1.88 2.88 2.62
C THR A 18 -0.75 2.89 1.60
N GLU A 19 0.31 3.64 1.87
CA GLU A 19 1.53 3.66 1.07
C GLU A 19 2.72 3.17 1.91
N LEU A 20 3.53 2.28 1.33
CA LEU A 20 4.80 1.84 1.88
C LEU A 20 5.93 2.30 0.96
N THR A 21 6.93 2.96 1.53
CA THR A 21 8.20 3.28 0.86
C THR A 21 9.33 2.53 1.54
N ILE A 22 10.20 1.89 0.75
CA ILE A 22 11.43 1.24 1.20
C ILE A 22 12.62 1.95 0.57
N GLU A 23 13.60 2.31 1.39
CA GLU A 23 14.88 2.87 0.95
C GLU A 23 16.03 1.95 1.37
N LEU A 24 16.89 1.60 0.42
CA LEU A 24 18.13 0.88 0.66
C LEU A 24 19.27 1.89 0.68
N VAL A 25 20.02 1.93 1.79
CA VAL A 25 21.14 2.85 2.00
C VAL A 25 22.45 2.07 1.95
N SER A 26 23.39 2.55 1.13
CA SER A 26 24.76 2.02 1.10
C SER A 26 25.44 2.30 2.44
N ARG A 27 25.83 1.25 3.16
CA ARG A 27 26.55 1.40 4.43
C ARG A 27 27.90 2.09 4.26
N ALA A 28 28.58 1.85 3.12
CA ALA A 28 29.90 2.42 2.85
C ALA A 28 29.83 3.91 2.48
N GLU A 29 28.81 4.31 1.72
CA GLU A 29 28.73 5.65 1.13
C GLU A 29 27.67 6.54 1.81
N GLY A 30 26.82 5.97 2.68
CA GLY A 30 25.78 6.69 3.41
C GLY A 30 24.64 7.23 2.54
N ARG A 31 24.55 6.85 1.26
CA ARG A 31 23.52 7.33 0.33
C ARG A 31 22.49 6.27 0.00
N VAL A 32 21.27 6.71 -0.33
CA VAL A 32 20.23 5.84 -0.90
C VAL A 32 20.73 5.31 -2.25
N VAL A 33 20.74 3.99 -2.39
CA VAL A 33 21.12 3.29 -3.63
C VAL A 33 19.91 2.72 -4.36
N TRP A 34 18.78 2.61 -3.68
CA TRP A 34 17.52 2.20 -4.27
C TRP A 34 16.34 2.68 -3.41
N ARG A 35 15.25 3.04 -4.06
CA ARG A 35 13.98 3.40 -3.44
C ARG A 35 12.86 2.75 -4.22
N GLY A 36 11.89 2.17 -3.52
CA GLY A 36 10.67 1.65 -4.11
C GLY A 36 9.47 1.99 -3.24
N SER A 37 8.33 2.23 -3.88
CA SER A 37 7.07 2.56 -3.20
C SER A 37 5.92 1.70 -3.75
N ALA A 38 4.98 1.36 -2.90
CA ALA A 38 3.72 0.72 -3.28
C ALA A 38 2.57 1.29 -2.47
N LEU A 39 1.39 1.32 -3.07
CA LEU A 39 0.16 1.77 -2.43
C LEU A 39 -0.93 0.71 -2.55
N THR A 40 -1.87 0.70 -1.62
CA THR A 40 -3.09 -0.10 -1.69
C THR A 40 -4.26 0.69 -1.14
N ALA A 41 -5.48 0.35 -1.59
CA ALA A 41 -6.72 0.90 -1.09
C ALA A 41 -7.62 -0.25 -0.65
N GLN A 42 -7.87 -0.39 0.65
CA GLN A 42 -8.68 -1.48 1.22
C GLN A 42 -9.93 -0.93 1.89
N ALA A 43 -11.02 -1.70 1.84
CA ALA A 43 -12.23 -1.33 2.57
C ALA A 43 -12.04 -1.64 4.07
N ASP A 44 -12.32 -0.65 4.91
CA ASP A 44 -12.17 -0.73 6.36
C ASP A 44 -12.97 -1.91 6.95
N GLY A 45 -12.36 -2.57 7.92
CA GLY A 45 -12.93 -3.70 8.65
C GLY A 45 -13.07 -4.97 7.79
N THR A 46 -12.32 -5.08 6.69
CA THR A 46 -12.16 -6.34 5.95
C THR A 46 -10.91 -7.09 6.43
N PRO A 47 -10.82 -8.41 6.26
CA PRO A 47 -9.60 -9.16 6.58
C PRO A 47 -8.36 -8.64 5.83
N ASP A 48 -8.55 -8.12 4.62
CA ASP A 48 -7.48 -7.60 3.76
C ASP A 48 -6.94 -6.23 4.23
N ASP A 49 -7.69 -5.51 5.07
CA ASP A 49 -7.29 -4.26 5.73
C ASP A 49 -6.51 -4.52 7.04
N ALA A 50 -6.36 -5.78 7.46
CA ALA A 50 -5.57 -6.11 8.64
C ALA A 50 -4.12 -5.61 8.47
N PRO A 51 -3.54 -4.86 9.43
CA PRO A 51 -2.25 -4.20 9.25
C PRO A 51 -1.10 -5.13 8.81
N GLY A 52 -1.06 -6.35 9.36
CA GLY A 52 -0.07 -7.35 8.97
C GLY A 52 -0.22 -7.85 7.54
N ALA A 53 -1.46 -8.02 7.07
CA ALA A 53 -1.75 -8.43 5.70
C ALA A 53 -1.38 -7.33 4.70
N VAL A 54 -1.77 -6.08 4.98
CA VAL A 54 -1.41 -4.90 4.18
C VAL A 54 0.11 -4.72 4.10
N ALA A 55 0.81 -4.81 5.24
CA ALA A 55 2.27 -4.66 5.29
C ALA A 55 2.98 -5.73 4.45
N ALA A 56 2.62 -7.01 4.60
CA ALA A 56 3.24 -8.10 3.84
C ALA A 56 3.00 -7.96 2.32
N LYS A 57 1.78 -7.58 1.94
CA LYS A 57 1.37 -7.37 0.56
C LYS A 57 2.12 -6.22 -0.10
N LEU A 58 2.19 -5.06 0.57
CA LEU A 58 2.94 -3.91 0.09
C LEU A 58 4.45 -4.20 0.03
N ALA A 59 5.03 -4.81 1.06
CA ALA A 59 6.45 -5.15 1.07
C ALA A 59 6.82 -6.11 -0.07
N GLY A 60 6.03 -7.16 -0.30
CA GLY A 60 6.23 -8.06 -1.43
C GLY A 60 6.11 -7.35 -2.78
N ALA A 61 5.18 -6.41 -2.91
CA ALA A 61 5.03 -5.62 -4.14
C ALA A 61 6.21 -4.68 -4.40
N VAL A 62 6.68 -3.96 -3.37
CA VAL A 62 7.85 -3.08 -3.46
C VAL A 62 9.10 -3.89 -3.82
N MET A 63 9.34 -5.00 -3.12
CA MET A 63 10.55 -5.80 -3.30
C MET A 63 10.60 -6.56 -4.63
N ARG A 64 9.45 -6.85 -5.27
CA ARG A 64 9.42 -7.38 -6.65
C ARG A 64 9.99 -6.42 -7.69
N GLY A 65 10.02 -5.11 -7.40
CA GLY A 65 10.62 -4.11 -8.27
C GLY A 65 12.14 -4.01 -8.14
N PHE A 66 12.73 -4.57 -7.08
CA PHE A 66 14.18 -4.55 -6.89
C PHE A 66 14.86 -5.49 -7.91
N PRO A 67 16.02 -5.12 -8.49
CA PRO A 67 16.82 -3.91 -8.24
C PRO A 67 16.49 -2.74 -9.19
N GLU A 68 15.46 -2.84 -10.02
CA GLU A 68 15.11 -1.77 -10.95
C GLU A 68 14.71 -0.50 -10.20
N VAL A 69 15.21 0.64 -10.66
CA VAL A 69 14.74 1.95 -10.21
C VAL A 69 13.43 2.23 -10.93
N ARG A 70 12.33 2.38 -10.18
CA ARG A 70 11.02 2.74 -10.73
C ARG A 70 10.58 4.07 -10.17
N GLU A 71 10.12 4.95 -11.06
CA GLU A 71 9.47 6.19 -10.66
C GLU A 71 8.00 5.92 -10.31
N GLY A 72 7.60 6.28 -9.09
CA GLY A 72 6.22 6.19 -8.63
C GLY A 72 5.87 4.92 -7.86
N ALA A 73 4.75 4.97 -7.14
CA ALA A 73 4.27 3.87 -6.31
C ALA A 73 3.49 2.83 -7.14
N VAL A 74 3.81 1.56 -6.92
CA VAL A 74 3.06 0.44 -7.52
C VAL A 74 1.74 0.26 -6.78
N SER A 75 0.61 0.37 -7.50
CA SER A 75 -0.70 0.07 -6.92
C SER A 75 -0.89 -1.44 -6.77
N VAL A 76 -1.29 -1.87 -5.57
CA VAL A 76 -1.57 -3.26 -5.23
C VAL A 76 -3.05 -3.39 -4.86
N PRO A 77 -3.84 -4.14 -5.63
CA PRO A 77 -5.26 -4.37 -5.34
C PRO A 77 -5.40 -5.27 -4.14
#